data_AF-A0AA51I7M4-F1
#
_entry.id   AF-A0AA51I7M4-F1
#
_cell.length_a   1.000
_cell.length_b   1.000
_cell.length_c   1.000
_cell.angle_alpha   90.00
_cell.angle_beta   90.00
_cell.angle_gamma   90.00
#
_symmetry.space_group_name_H-M   'P 1'
#
loop_
_entity.id
_entity.type
_entity.pdbx_description
1 polymer ?
#
loop_
_entity_poly.entity_id
_entity_poly.type
_entity_poly.pdbx_seq_one_letter_code
_entity_poly.pdbx_strand_id
1 'polypeptide(L)'
;NDVSAIDINMGCPKEFSIKGGMGVALLEQPDKAYSILKTLVENLSIPVTCKIRIFQTQEETLKVVNKLISSGIKAIAIHGRTRNERPQHAVHADIIKYV
;
A
#
# COMPACT_ATOMS: atom_id res chain seq x y z
N ASN A 1 -22.55 11.59 3.15
CA ASN A 1 -21.75 11.18 1.99
C ASN A 1 -20.88 12.34 1.55
N ASP A 2 -19.91 12.71 2.38
CA ASP A 2 -19.07 13.92 2.21
C ASP A 2 -17.82 13.67 1.38
N VAL A 3 -17.46 12.39 1.21
CA VAL A 3 -16.31 11.94 0.42
C VAL A 3 -16.72 10.83 -0.53
N SER A 4 -16.04 10.74 -1.67
CA SER A 4 -16.31 9.72 -2.70
C SER A 4 -15.59 8.40 -2.46
N ALA A 5 -14.52 8.38 -1.66
CA ALA A 5 -13.70 7.20 -1.39
C ALA A 5 -12.85 7.40 -0.13
N ILE A 6 -12.32 6.28 0.40
CA ILE A 6 -11.30 6.25 1.45
C ILE A 6 -10.02 5.64 0.90
N ASP A 7 -8.87 6.27 1.16
CA ASP A 7 -7.54 5.72 0.83
C ASP A 7 -6.74 5.44 2.10
N ILE A 8 -6.09 4.28 2.14
CA ILE A 8 -5.24 3.88 3.27
C ILE A 8 -3.77 4.05 2.90
N ASN A 9 -3.09 4.93 3.67
CA ASN A 9 -1.67 5.13 3.53
C ASN A 9 -0.87 3.95 4.12
N MET A 10 -0.23 3.20 3.24
CA MET A 10 0.70 2.12 3.56
C MET A 10 2.10 2.41 2.99
N GLY A 11 2.43 3.67 2.74
CA GLY A 11 3.67 4.07 2.04
C GLY A 11 4.51 5.13 2.74
N CYS A 12 4.05 5.72 3.85
CA CYS A 12 4.79 6.74 4.58
C CYS A 12 6.03 6.14 5.28
N PRO A 13 7.25 6.59 4.97
CA PRO A 13 8.48 6.09 5.61
C PRO A 13 8.92 6.95 6.82
N LYS A 14 8.13 7.96 7.22
CA LYS A 14 8.50 8.85 8.33
C LYS A 14 8.48 8.08 9.64
N GLU A 15 9.48 8.34 10.49
CA GLU A 15 9.71 7.60 11.73
C GLU A 15 8.49 7.57 12.66
N PHE A 16 7.76 8.69 12.79
CA PHE A 16 6.54 8.74 13.61
C PHE A 16 5.47 7.73 13.15
N SER A 17 5.33 7.54 11.82
CA SER A 17 4.37 6.60 11.24
C SER A 17 4.79 5.17 11.54
N ILE A 18 6.09 4.89 11.39
CA ILE A 18 6.66 3.56 11.59
C ILE A 18 6.55 3.15 13.06
N LYS A 19 6.90 4.05 13.99
CA LYS A 19 6.76 3.80 15.44
C LYS A 19 5.30 3.55 15.85
N GLY A 20 4.34 4.18 15.17
CA GLY A 20 2.92 3.92 15.36
C GLY A 20 2.38 2.69 14.63
N GLY A 21 3.21 1.92 13.92
CA GLY A 21 2.78 0.76 13.13
C GLY A 21 1.90 1.11 11.93
N MET A 22 2.04 2.34 11.40
CA MET A 22 1.29 2.90 10.26
C MET A 22 2.21 3.11 9.06
N GLY A 23 1.63 3.41 7.89
CA GLY A 23 2.42 3.70 6.69
C GLY A 23 3.17 2.46 6.24
N VAL A 24 4.46 2.60 5.91
CA VAL A 24 5.25 1.49 5.37
C VAL A 24 5.41 0.31 6.34
N ALA A 25 5.24 0.52 7.65
CA ALA A 25 5.28 -0.55 8.65
C ALA A 25 4.14 -1.58 8.45
N LEU A 26 3.03 -1.18 7.82
CA LEU A 26 1.96 -2.12 7.46
C LEU A 26 2.39 -3.09 6.35
N LEU A 27 3.33 -2.69 5.48
CA LEU A 27 3.84 -3.57 4.42
C LEU A 27 4.76 -4.67 4.97
N GLU A 28 5.38 -4.45 6.14
CA GLU A 28 6.12 -5.47 6.88
C GLU A 28 5.18 -6.46 7.60
N GLN A 29 3.87 -6.15 7.66
CA GLN A 29 2.82 -7.00 8.24
C GLN A 29 1.65 -7.19 7.26
N PRO A 30 1.84 -7.87 6.11
CA PRO A 30 0.83 -7.96 5.04
C PRO A 30 -0.52 -8.54 5.49
N ASP A 31 -0.55 -9.44 6.47
CA ASP A 31 -1.79 -9.98 7.06
C ASP A 31 -2.60 -8.91 7.79
N LYS A 32 -1.93 -8.04 8.55
CA LYS A 32 -2.57 -6.92 9.24
C LYS A 32 -3.10 -5.90 8.23
N ALA A 33 -2.30 -5.57 7.21
CA ALA A 33 -2.72 -4.68 6.14
C ALA A 33 -3.95 -5.22 5.40
N TYR A 34 -3.96 -6.51 5.04
CA TYR A 34 -5.11 -7.18 4.46
C TYR A 34 -6.36 -7.10 5.36
N SER A 35 -6.22 -7.43 6.64
CA SER A 35 -7.33 -7.40 7.61
C SER A 35 -7.96 -6.01 7.73
N ILE A 36 -7.13 -4.94 7.77
CA ILE A 36 -7.60 -3.55 7.77
C ILE A 36 -8.42 -3.26 6.51
N LEU A 37 -7.88 -3.56 5.33
CA LEU A 37 -8.57 -3.29 4.07
C LEU A 37 -9.85 -4.09 3.95
N LYS A 38 -9.83 -5.37 4.30
CA LYS A 38 -11.00 -6.26 4.26
C LYS A 38 -12.12 -5.75 5.15
N THR A 39 -11.78 -5.35 6.39
CA THR A 39 -12.74 -4.75 7.33
C THR A 39 -13.37 -3.48 6.76
N LEU A 40 -12.58 -2.58 6.16
CA LEU A 40 -13.12 -1.35 5.57
C LEU A 40 -14.01 -1.63 4.36
N VAL A 41 -13.59 -2.52 3.47
CA VAL A 41 -14.35 -2.91 2.28
C VAL A 41 -15.70 -3.54 2.65
N GLU A 42 -15.77 -4.32 3.72
CA GLU A 42 -17.01 -4.98 4.16
C GLU A 42 -17.99 -4.03 4.85
N ASN A 43 -17.50 -2.93 5.44
CA ASN A 43 -18.31 -2.05 6.30
C ASN A 43 -18.60 -0.69 5.69
N LEU A 44 -17.95 -0.31 4.59
CA LEU A 44 -18.16 0.97 3.91
C LEU A 44 -18.91 0.77 2.58
N SER A 45 -19.88 1.65 2.33
CA SER A 45 -20.61 1.69 1.06
C SER A 45 -19.86 2.45 -0.05
N ILE A 46 -18.79 3.15 0.30
CA ILE A 46 -17.92 3.89 -0.64
C ILE A 46 -16.64 3.09 -0.96
N PRO A 47 -16.03 3.29 -2.14
CA PRO A 47 -14.78 2.68 -2.52
C PRO A 47 -13.66 2.83 -1.49
N VAL A 48 -12.95 1.74 -1.22
CA VAL A 48 -11.69 1.73 -0.47
C VAL A 48 -10.53 1.51 -1.42
N THR A 49 -9.47 2.28 -1.25
CA THR A 49 -8.23 2.23 -2.02
C THR A 49 -7.04 2.20 -1.08
N CYS A 50 -5.85 1.88 -1.57
CA CYS A 50 -4.65 2.03 -0.78
C CYS A 50 -3.46 2.53 -1.59
N LYS A 51 -2.51 3.15 -0.89
CA LYS A 51 -1.25 3.60 -1.46
C LYS A 51 -0.06 2.92 -0.79
N ILE A 52 0.78 2.27 -1.58
CA ILE A 52 1.95 1.51 -1.12
C ILE A 52 3.28 2.05 -1.67
N ARG A 53 4.37 1.41 -1.27
CA ARG A 53 5.70 1.46 -1.90
C ARG A 53 6.06 0.07 -2.42
N ILE A 54 6.99 0.01 -3.37
CA ILE A 54 7.56 -1.26 -3.85
C ILE A 54 8.54 -1.87 -2.83
N PHE A 55 8.85 -3.14 -3.03
CA PHE A 55 9.90 -3.87 -2.33
C PHE A 55 11.18 -3.95 -3.17
N GLN A 56 12.21 -4.64 -2.66
CA GLN A 56 13.50 -4.76 -3.35
C GLN A 56 13.39 -5.56 -4.66
N THR A 57 12.43 -6.48 -4.74
CA THR A 57 12.20 -7.31 -5.93
C THR A 57 10.78 -7.15 -6.46
N GLN A 58 10.64 -7.40 -7.76
CA GLN A 58 9.34 -7.47 -8.42
C GLN A 58 8.47 -8.57 -7.82
N GLU A 59 9.03 -9.75 -7.54
CA GLU A 59 8.31 -10.89 -6.97
C GLU A 59 7.71 -10.56 -5.59
N GLU A 60 8.50 -9.94 -4.72
CA GLU A 60 8.04 -9.53 -3.39
C GLU A 60 6.94 -8.46 -3.48
N THR A 61 7.12 -7.51 -4.39
CA THR A 61 6.10 -6.48 -4.68
C THR A 61 4.80 -7.11 -5.14
N LEU A 62 4.84 -8.02 -6.11
CA LEU A 62 3.66 -8.71 -6.63
C LEU A 62 2.97 -9.56 -5.58
N LYS A 63 3.72 -10.28 -4.74
CA LYS A 63 3.17 -11.09 -3.65
C LYS A 63 2.34 -10.24 -2.70
N VAL A 64 2.86 -9.07 -2.29
CA VAL A 64 2.14 -8.17 -1.38
C VAL A 64 0.95 -7.52 -2.09
N VAL A 65 1.11 -7.05 -3.33
CA VAL A 65 0.00 -6.44 -4.08
C VAL A 65 -1.15 -7.43 -4.27
N ASN A 66 -0.87 -8.66 -4.72
CA ASN A 66 -1.87 -9.71 -4.91
C ASN A 66 -2.64 -10.00 -3.61
N LYS A 67 -1.95 -9.95 -2.46
CA LYS A 67 -2.59 -10.10 -1.16
C LYS A 67 -3.49 -8.90 -0.82
N LEU A 68 -3.05 -7.66 -1.07
CA LEU A 68 -3.85 -6.49 -0.75
C LEU A 68 -5.08 -6.36 -1.66
N ILE A 69 -4.95 -6.63 -2.96
CA ILE A 69 -6.09 -6.54 -3.89
C ILE A 69 -7.16 -7.59 -3.62
N SER A 70 -6.79 -8.76 -3.09
CA SER A 70 -7.76 -9.81 -2.74
C SER A 70 -8.70 -9.41 -1.59
N SER A 71 -8.41 -8.30 -0.88
CA SER A 71 -9.32 -7.74 0.13
C SER A 71 -10.55 -7.06 -0.48
N GLY A 72 -10.54 -6.80 -1.80
CA GLY A 72 -11.63 -6.14 -2.53
C GLY A 72 -11.49 -4.61 -2.69
N ILE A 73 -10.31 -4.04 -2.44
CA ILE A 73 -10.02 -2.63 -2.75
C ILE A 73 -10.28 -2.32 -4.23
N LYS A 74 -10.71 -1.10 -4.53
CA LYS A 74 -11.08 -0.67 -5.89
C LYS A 74 -9.89 -0.20 -6.72
N ALA A 75 -8.83 0.26 -6.07
CA ALA A 75 -7.60 0.69 -6.72
C ALA A 75 -6.42 0.61 -5.75
N ILE A 76 -5.22 0.48 -6.31
CA ILE A 76 -3.95 0.55 -5.59
C ILE A 76 -3.03 1.56 -6.29
N ALA A 77 -2.49 2.50 -5.51
CA ALA A 77 -1.47 3.44 -5.97
C ALA A 77 -0.09 2.99 -5.50
N ILE A 78 0.88 2.92 -6.42
CA ILE A 78 2.21 2.40 -6.12
C ILE A 78 3.25 3.49 -6.31
N HIS A 79 3.96 3.83 -5.23
CA HIS A 79 5.18 4.61 -5.34
C HIS A 79 6.32 3.66 -5.71
N GLY A 80 6.86 3.76 -6.93
CA GLY A 80 7.98 2.95 -7.44
C GLY A 80 9.33 3.25 -6.80
N ARG A 81 9.36 3.47 -5.50
CA ARG A 81 10.57 3.55 -4.68
C ARG A 81 10.35 2.74 -3.42
N THR A 82 11.37 2.03 -2.98
CA THR A 82 11.41 1.32 -1.72
C THR A 82 11.32 2.27 -0.53
N ARG A 83 11.18 1.73 0.68
CA ARG A 83 11.15 2.51 1.93
C ARG A 83 12.35 3.46 2.08
N ASN A 84 13.54 2.98 1.74
CA ASN A 84 14.81 3.67 2.03
C ASN A 84 15.19 4.69 0.93
N GLU A 85 14.51 4.63 -0.21
CA GLU A 85 14.77 5.52 -1.33
C GLU A 85 14.10 6.89 -1.16
N ARG A 86 14.93 7.91 -1.32
CA ARG A 86 14.62 9.35 -1.27
C ARG A 86 14.35 9.93 -2.66
N PRO A 87 13.82 11.16 -2.80
CA PRO A 87 13.47 11.75 -4.09
C PRO A 87 14.58 11.77 -5.15
N GLN A 88 15.86 11.82 -4.75
CA GLN A 88 16.99 11.77 -5.68
C GLN A 88 17.20 10.39 -6.34
N HIS A 89 16.66 9.32 -5.76
CA HIS A 89 16.72 8.00 -6.38
C HIS A 89 15.69 7.92 -7.51
N ALA A 90 16.03 7.23 -8.58
CA ALA A 90 15.12 7.02 -9.70
C ALA A 90 13.87 6.25 -9.25
N VAL A 91 12.78 6.39 -10.01
CA VAL A 91 11.59 5.55 -9.84
C VAL A 91 11.79 4.28 -10.65
N HIS A 92 11.53 3.13 -10.05
CA HIS A 92 11.55 1.81 -10.68
C HIS A 92 10.25 1.58 -11.46
N ALA A 93 10.17 2.18 -12.65
CA ALA A 93 9.01 2.03 -13.54
C ALA A 93 8.89 0.62 -14.11
N ASP A 94 10.01 -0.09 -14.21
CA ASP A 94 10.11 -1.50 -14.60
C ASP A 94 9.33 -2.39 -13.62
N ILE A 95 9.47 -2.19 -12.30
CA ILE A 95 8.70 -2.95 -11.31
C ILE A 95 7.21 -2.63 -11.40
N ILE A 96 6.84 -1.35 -11.53
CA ILE A 96 5.42 -0.94 -11.59
C ILE A 96 4.72 -1.57 -12.80
N LYS A 97 5.40 -1.69 -13.95
CA LYS A 97 4.80 -2.19 -15.20
C LYS A 97 4.25 -3.63 -15.09
N TYR A 98 4.77 -4.43 -14.16
CA TYR A 98 4.35 -5.82 -14.00
C TYR A 98 3.25 -6.03 -12.96
N VAL A 99 2.90 -4.99 -12.21
CA VAL A 99 1.85 -4.99 -11.19
C VAL A 99 0.52 -4.58 -11.79
#